data_AF-A0AAJ0C3G0-F1
#
_entry.id   AF-A0AAJ0C3G0-F1
#
_cell.length_a   1.000
_cell.length_b   1.000
_cell.length_c   1.000
_cell.angle_alpha   90.00
_cell.angle_beta   90.00
_cell.angle_gamma   90.00
#
_symmetry.space_group_name_H-M   'P 1'
#
loop_
_entity.id
_entity.type
_entity.pdbx_description
1 polymer ?
#
loop_
_entity_poly.entity_id
_entity_poly.type
_entity_poly.pdbx_seq_one_letter_code
_entity_poly.pdbx_strand_id
1 'polypeptide(L)'
;MSHNTETVAPNPTSTADEKSGKESQPPRLSWEPLEVVLVKTTDGGQFFVHKTMLEDSSRFVQEYSIWESAHAQHPADGHIEKFEFQVDLNGEQFKFYVDILYRSFFVPDFKFRLGTLEKLTKVVDLYVSAKKLSSHRISGVVEEALKQISSIISPMGWQRWHSSQPRESVKSWVVAIQTTYDTCKNAGMSDPCLDGLVEACANMPSLVFADIFTELHGDFATLVTRKFCLDAGAAWPEAEGAS
;
A
#
# COMPACT_ATOMS: atom_id res chain seq x y z
N MET A 1 -19.57 -31.88 68.88
CA MET A 1 -18.19 -32.23 69.27
C MET A 1 -17.74 -33.38 68.41
N SER A 2 -16.77 -33.13 67.53
CA SER A 2 -15.77 -34.08 67.00
C SER A 2 -14.94 -33.33 65.96
N HIS A 3 -13.71 -32.97 66.37
CA HIS A 3 -12.64 -32.58 65.46
C HIS A 3 -12.10 -33.82 64.76
N ASN A 4 -11.66 -33.67 63.50
CA ASN A 4 -10.46 -34.35 63.00
C ASN A 4 -9.89 -33.63 61.77
N THR A 5 -8.83 -32.89 62.05
CA THR A 5 -7.51 -32.79 61.41
C THR A 5 -7.28 -33.27 59.95
N GLU A 6 -6.81 -32.29 59.16
CA GLU A 6 -5.73 -32.28 58.15
C GLU A 6 -5.42 -33.53 57.29
N THR A 7 -5.32 -33.31 55.97
CA THR A 7 -4.07 -33.60 55.24
C THR A 7 -3.95 -32.67 54.02
N VAL A 8 -2.87 -31.86 54.01
CA VAL A 8 -2.36 -31.11 52.86
C VAL A 8 -1.35 -31.99 52.12
N ALA A 9 -1.44 -32.11 50.81
CA ALA A 9 -0.35 -32.48 49.91
C ALA A 9 -0.66 -32.05 48.45
N PRO A 10 0.37 -31.83 47.61
CA PRO A 10 0.43 -30.66 46.73
C PRO A 10 0.08 -30.90 45.25
N ASN A 11 -0.13 -29.79 44.55
CA ASN A 11 -0.22 -29.65 43.09
C ASN A 11 0.88 -30.42 42.32
N PRO A 12 0.53 -30.97 41.15
CA PRO A 12 1.40 -30.96 40.00
C PRO A 12 0.98 -29.85 39.03
N THR A 13 1.88 -28.87 38.94
CA THR A 13 2.03 -27.88 37.88
C THR A 13 1.77 -28.47 36.50
N SER A 14 0.74 -27.98 35.82
CA SER A 14 0.62 -28.11 34.36
C SER A 14 0.82 -26.72 33.77
N THR A 15 2.01 -26.52 33.22
CA THR A 15 2.38 -25.39 32.37
C THR A 15 1.55 -25.44 31.10
N ALA A 16 0.42 -24.73 31.10
CA ALA A 16 -0.20 -24.28 29.86
C ALA A 16 0.59 -23.07 29.38
N ASP A 17 1.28 -23.23 28.26
CA ASP A 17 1.85 -22.15 27.46
C ASP A 17 0.72 -21.21 27.01
N GLU A 18 0.44 -20.18 27.83
CA GLU A 18 -0.21 -18.97 27.34
C GLU A 18 0.78 -18.25 26.43
N LYS A 19 0.80 -18.64 25.15
CA LYS A 19 1.16 -17.72 24.07
C LYS A 19 0.12 -16.60 24.07
N SER A 20 0.37 -15.59 24.92
CA SER A 20 -0.23 -14.27 24.87
C SER A 20 0.15 -13.64 23.53
N GLY A 21 -0.63 -13.98 22.50
CA GLY A 21 -0.77 -13.12 21.34
C GLY A 21 -1.44 -11.84 21.82
N LYS A 22 -0.63 -10.83 22.14
CA LYS A 22 -1.12 -9.46 22.22
C LYS A 22 -1.63 -9.08 20.83
N GLU A 23 -2.88 -9.39 20.52
CA GLU A 23 -3.64 -8.61 19.56
C GLU A 23 -3.64 -7.17 20.07
N SER A 24 -2.84 -6.32 19.43
CA SER A 24 -2.86 -4.89 19.68
C SER A 24 -4.25 -4.39 19.30
N GLN A 25 -5.14 -4.25 20.28
CA GLN A 25 -6.37 -3.50 20.08
C GLN A 25 -5.99 -2.10 19.58
N PRO A 26 -6.68 -1.56 18.55
CA PRO A 26 -6.46 -0.18 18.15
C PRO A 26 -6.67 0.70 19.38
N PRO A 27 -5.82 1.73 19.61
CA PRO A 27 -5.92 2.58 20.78
C PRO A 27 -7.35 3.10 20.87
N ARG A 28 -8.05 2.69 21.94
CA ARG A 28 -9.38 3.23 22.23
C ARG A 28 -9.18 4.72 22.45
N LEU A 29 -9.86 5.53 21.64
CA LEU A 29 -10.03 6.97 21.83
C LEU A 29 -10.56 7.20 23.27
N SER A 30 -9.65 7.29 24.23
CA SER A 30 -9.94 7.39 25.65
C SER A 30 -9.52 8.77 26.09
N TRP A 31 -10.50 9.67 26.18
CA TRP A 31 -10.57 10.89 26.99
C TRP A 31 -9.46 11.95 26.93
N GLU A 32 -8.30 11.70 26.34
CA GLU A 32 -7.27 12.71 26.09
C GLU A 32 -7.53 13.43 24.76
N PRO A 33 -7.45 14.77 24.72
CA PRO A 33 -7.56 15.52 23.48
C PRO A 33 -6.43 15.09 22.54
N LEU A 34 -6.79 14.56 21.36
CA LEU A 34 -5.79 14.26 20.34
C LEU A 34 -5.15 15.56 19.87
N GLU A 35 -3.83 15.66 19.98
CA GLU A 35 -3.08 16.82 19.49
C GLU A 35 -3.26 16.97 17.98
N VAL A 36 -3.50 18.20 17.52
CA VAL A 36 -3.75 18.51 16.11
C VAL A 36 -2.66 19.43 15.60
N VAL A 37 -2.08 19.06 14.45
CA VAL A 37 -1.03 19.82 13.77
C VAL A 37 -1.59 20.53 12.53
N LEU A 38 -1.03 21.70 12.22
CA LEU A 38 -1.29 22.43 10.99
C LEU A 38 -0.25 22.03 9.93
N VAL A 39 -0.70 21.37 8.87
CA VAL A 39 0.15 21.03 7.73
C VAL A 39 -0.10 22.00 6.59
N LYS A 40 0.98 22.58 6.05
CA LYS A 40 0.95 23.46 4.88
C LYS A 40 1.44 22.72 3.64
N THR A 41 0.71 22.82 2.54
CA THR A 41 1.09 22.24 1.24
C THR A 41 1.84 23.27 0.37
N THR A 42 2.51 22.80 -0.68
CA THR A 42 3.33 23.68 -1.56
C THR A 42 2.54 24.74 -2.29
N ASP A 43 1.25 24.48 -2.53
CA ASP A 43 0.29 25.40 -3.14
C ASP A 43 -0.44 26.29 -2.12
N GLY A 44 0.00 26.29 -0.86
CA GLY A 44 -0.55 27.15 0.19
C GLY A 44 -1.81 26.61 0.88
N GLY A 45 -2.23 25.38 0.56
CA GLY A 45 -3.28 24.68 1.29
C GLY A 45 -2.91 24.44 2.76
N GLN A 46 -3.94 24.41 3.61
CA GLN A 46 -3.79 24.29 5.06
C GLN A 46 -4.71 23.19 5.59
N PHE A 47 -4.15 22.27 6.37
CA PHE A 47 -4.85 21.09 6.86
C PHE A 47 -4.60 20.90 8.35
N PHE A 48 -5.65 20.58 9.09
CA PHE A 48 -5.57 20.21 10.50
C PHE A 48 -5.63 18.69 10.61
N VAL A 49 -4.58 18.08 11.15
CA VAL A 49 -4.42 16.62 11.17
C VAL A 49 -4.00 16.16 12.57
N HIS A 50 -4.51 15.03 13.05
CA HIS A 50 -4.07 14.47 14.33
C HIS A 50 -2.60 14.05 14.27
N LYS A 51 -1.79 14.58 15.19
CA LYS A 51 -0.34 14.37 15.27
C LYS A 51 0.01 12.89 15.30
N THR A 52 -0.62 12.15 16.21
CA THR A 52 -0.39 10.71 16.41
C THR A 52 -0.55 9.91 15.11
N MET A 53 -1.49 10.26 14.23
CA MET A 53 -1.67 9.53 12.98
C MET A 53 -0.53 9.77 12.00
N LEU A 54 -0.01 11.00 11.96
CA LEU A 54 1.12 11.35 11.11
C LEU A 54 2.40 10.73 11.67
N GLU A 55 2.66 10.85 12.97
CA GLU A 55 3.83 10.24 13.61
C GLU A 55 3.81 8.72 13.50
N ASP A 56 2.69 8.04 13.80
CA ASP A 56 2.60 6.58 13.71
C ASP A 56 2.79 6.06 12.28
N SER A 57 2.62 6.90 11.26
CA SER A 57 2.73 6.48 9.86
C SER A 57 4.02 6.93 9.20
N SER A 58 4.57 8.08 9.58
CA SER A 58 5.64 8.77 8.86
C SER A 58 6.87 8.99 9.73
N ARG A 59 7.98 8.36 9.31
CA ARG A 59 9.29 8.61 9.94
C ARG A 59 9.74 10.06 9.77
N PHE A 60 9.43 10.68 8.64
CA PHE A 60 9.71 12.08 8.39
C PHE A 60 9.05 12.98 9.46
N VAL A 61 7.77 12.73 9.76
CA VAL A 61 7.05 13.50 10.78
C VAL A 61 7.58 13.21 12.20
N GLN A 62 7.94 11.96 12.51
CA GLN A 62 8.58 11.63 13.79
C GLN A 62 9.90 12.40 13.98
N GLU A 63 10.79 12.37 12.97
CA GLU A 63 12.08 13.05 13.03
C GLU A 63 11.91 14.57 13.13
N TYR A 64 10.95 15.14 12.39
CA TYR A 64 10.64 16.56 12.47
C TYR A 64 10.09 16.96 13.85
N SER A 65 9.22 16.13 14.45
CA SER A 65 8.64 16.38 15.79
C SER A 65 9.70 16.30 16.90
N ILE A 66 10.66 15.37 16.78
CA ILE A 66 11.81 15.29 17.69
C ILE A 66 12.70 16.53 17.53
N TRP A 67 12.99 16.95 16.30
CA TRP A 67 13.79 18.14 16.03
C TRP A 67 13.15 19.38 16.63
N GLU A 68 11.85 19.59 16.43
CA GLU A 68 11.14 20.74 16.98
C GLU A 68 11.13 20.71 18.51
N SER A 69 10.82 19.56 19.14
CA SER A 69 10.86 19.42 20.60
C SER A 69 12.23 19.75 21.20
N ALA A 70 13.32 19.45 20.48
CA ALA A 70 14.68 19.78 20.91
C ALA A 70 15.04 21.27 20.74
N HIS A 71 14.30 22.01 19.91
CA HIS A 71 14.55 23.42 19.60
C HIS A 71 13.44 24.37 20.08
N ALA A 72 12.34 23.83 20.60
CA ALA A 72 11.27 24.60 21.20
C ALA A 72 11.77 25.25 22.51
N GLN A 73 11.88 26.58 22.50
CA GLN A 73 11.99 27.34 23.74
C GLN A 73 10.62 27.25 24.42
N HIS A 74 10.52 26.46 25.50
CA HIS A 74 9.28 26.25 26.26
C HIS A 74 8.50 27.55 26.47
N PRO A 75 7.30 27.71 25.89
CA PRO A 75 6.35 28.68 26.39
C PRO A 75 5.64 28.04 27.59
N ALA A 76 5.84 28.63 28.76
CA ALA A 76 4.92 28.46 29.87
C ALA A 76 3.59 29.10 29.45
N ASP A 77 2.61 28.29 29.04
CA ASP A 77 1.17 28.50 29.20
C ASP A 77 0.42 27.52 28.30
N GLY A 78 -0.61 26.86 28.85
CA GLY A 78 -1.34 25.71 28.29
C GLY A 78 -2.15 25.97 27.01
N HIS A 79 -1.51 26.54 25.99
CA HIS A 79 -2.02 26.63 24.64
C HIS A 79 -1.76 25.33 23.89
N ILE A 80 -2.77 24.91 23.12
CA ILE A 80 -2.66 23.87 22.10
C ILE A 80 -1.44 24.20 21.23
N GLU A 81 -0.38 23.39 21.34
CA GLU A 81 0.80 23.50 20.48
C GLU A 81 0.35 23.38 19.03
N LYS A 82 0.34 24.51 18.30
CA LYS A 82 0.11 24.51 16.86
C LYS A 82 1.43 24.16 16.19
N PHE A 83 1.69 22.87 16.09
CA PHE A 83 2.76 22.32 15.29
C PHE A 83 2.53 22.67 13.81
N GLU A 84 3.44 23.42 13.20
CA GLU A 84 3.31 23.84 11.80
C GLU A 84 4.48 23.29 10.98
N PHE A 85 4.18 22.52 9.93
CA PHE A 85 5.22 22.10 8.98
C PHE A 85 4.71 22.05 7.54
N GLN A 86 5.64 22.27 6.62
CA GLN A 86 5.37 22.28 5.19
C GLN A 86 5.74 20.93 4.57
N VAL A 87 4.84 20.40 3.74
CA VAL A 87 5.06 19.16 2.99
C VAL A 87 5.24 19.47 1.51
N ASP A 88 6.10 18.68 0.84
CA ASP A 88 6.29 18.76 -0.61
C ASP A 88 5.17 18.03 -1.40
N LEU A 89 3.92 18.42 -1.14
CA LEU A 89 2.73 17.92 -1.79
C LEU A 89 1.79 19.10 -2.08
N ASN A 90 1.00 19.01 -3.14
CA ASN A 90 -0.11 19.95 -3.35
C ASN A 90 -1.32 19.56 -2.46
N GLY A 91 -2.30 20.45 -2.37
CA GLY A 91 -3.48 20.29 -1.53
C GLY A 91 -4.29 19.03 -1.85
N GLU A 92 -4.46 18.69 -3.12
CA GLU A 92 -5.24 17.51 -3.53
C GLU A 92 -4.54 16.19 -3.17
N GLN A 93 -3.24 16.11 -3.45
CA GLN A 93 -2.40 14.96 -3.08
C GLN A 93 -2.40 14.76 -1.57
N PHE A 94 -2.20 15.84 -0.81
CA PHE A 94 -2.18 15.76 0.65
C PHE A 94 -3.56 15.38 1.22
N LYS A 95 -4.63 15.97 0.71
CA LYS A 95 -6.01 15.61 1.10
C LYS A 95 -6.28 14.13 0.87
N PHE A 96 -5.89 13.60 -0.28
CA PHE A 96 -6.08 12.20 -0.60
C PHE A 96 -5.23 11.29 0.30
N TYR A 97 -3.97 11.64 0.52
CA TYR A 97 -3.09 10.95 1.47
C TYR A 97 -3.72 10.86 2.87
N VAL A 98 -4.21 11.99 3.39
CA VAL A 98 -4.83 12.07 4.72
C VAL A 98 -6.11 11.24 4.79
N ASP A 99 -6.99 11.29 3.78
CA ASP A 99 -8.21 10.46 3.77
C ASP A 99 -7.88 8.96 3.88
N ILE A 100 -6.89 8.48 3.11
CA ILE A 100 -6.48 7.08 3.16
C ILE A 100 -5.79 6.75 4.49
N LEU A 101 -4.99 7.66 5.04
CA LEU A 101 -4.37 7.50 6.35
C LEU A 101 -5.40 7.27 7.45
N TYR A 102 -6.42 8.13 7.53
CA TYR A 102 -7.48 8.00 8.53
C TYR A 102 -8.24 6.69 8.38
N ARG A 103 -8.61 6.31 7.16
CA ARG A 103 -9.30 5.03 6.91
C ARG A 103 -8.44 3.84 7.33
N SER A 104 -7.15 3.87 6.98
CA SER A 104 -6.20 2.82 7.35
C SER A 104 -5.90 2.75 8.85
N PHE A 105 -6.16 3.84 9.58
CA PHE A 105 -5.96 3.92 11.02
C PHE A 105 -7.18 3.37 11.79
N PHE A 106 -8.40 3.77 11.38
CA PHE A 106 -9.62 3.46 12.12
C PHE A 106 -10.33 2.19 11.65
N VAL A 107 -10.07 1.71 10.44
CA VAL A 107 -10.69 0.49 9.91
C VAL A 107 -9.67 -0.65 10.00
N PRO A 108 -9.89 -1.63 10.91
CA PRO A 108 -9.09 -2.85 10.92
C PRO A 108 -9.14 -3.53 9.55
N ASP A 109 -8.01 -4.06 9.11
CA ASP A 109 -7.86 -4.72 7.79
C ASP A 109 -8.33 -3.84 6.62
N PHE A 110 -8.12 -2.53 6.69
CA PHE A 110 -8.44 -1.63 5.59
C PHE A 110 -7.72 -2.06 4.30
N LYS A 111 -8.50 -2.33 3.25
CA LYS A 111 -7.99 -2.65 1.92
C LYS A 111 -8.39 -1.59 0.93
N PHE A 112 -7.40 -0.99 0.27
CA PHE A 112 -7.66 -0.05 -0.81
C PHE A 112 -8.00 -0.80 -2.10
N ARG A 113 -9.29 -1.12 -2.27
CA ARG A 113 -9.78 -1.90 -3.42
C ARG A 113 -10.02 -1.02 -4.64
N LEU A 114 -9.52 -1.48 -5.77
CA LEU A 114 -9.67 -0.79 -7.04
C LEU A 114 -10.78 -1.43 -7.86
N GLY A 115 -11.47 -0.62 -8.65
CA GLY A 115 -12.53 -1.08 -9.54
C GLY A 115 -12.49 -0.46 -10.94
N THR A 116 -11.58 0.48 -11.20
CA THR A 116 -11.47 1.23 -12.46
C THR A 116 -10.02 1.68 -12.71
N LEU A 117 -9.69 1.98 -13.97
CA LEU A 117 -8.39 2.50 -14.42
C LEU A 117 -8.01 3.83 -13.75
N GLU A 118 -8.99 4.73 -13.58
CA GLU A 118 -8.80 6.01 -12.87
C GLU A 118 -8.28 5.80 -11.43
N LYS A 119 -8.63 4.68 -10.81
CA LYS A 119 -8.14 4.36 -9.47
C LYS A 119 -6.69 3.87 -9.47
N LEU A 120 -6.18 3.33 -10.59
CA LEU A 120 -4.76 2.93 -10.70
C LEU A 120 -3.83 4.14 -10.62
N THR A 121 -4.14 5.22 -11.35
CA THR A 121 -3.39 6.48 -11.25
C THR A 121 -3.38 7.02 -9.81
N LYS A 122 -4.53 6.97 -9.13
CA LYS A 122 -4.63 7.39 -7.73
C LYS A 122 -3.75 6.54 -6.78
N VAL A 123 -3.58 5.24 -7.03
CA VAL A 123 -2.67 4.38 -6.24
C VAL A 123 -1.23 4.86 -6.38
N VAL A 124 -0.83 5.20 -7.60
CA VAL A 124 0.53 5.67 -7.90
C VAL A 124 0.77 7.04 -7.26
N ASP A 125 -0.18 7.97 -7.38
CA ASP A 125 -0.08 9.29 -6.74
C ASP A 125 0.01 9.16 -5.21
N LEU A 126 -0.76 8.23 -4.63
CA LEU A 126 -0.70 7.93 -3.21
C LEU A 126 0.65 7.35 -2.81
N TYR A 127 1.24 6.50 -3.65
CA TYR A 127 2.57 5.95 -3.43
C TYR A 127 3.66 7.02 -3.41
N VAL A 128 3.65 7.90 -4.42
CA VAL A 128 4.60 9.03 -4.49
C VAL A 128 4.44 9.91 -3.25
N SER A 129 3.20 10.19 -2.85
CA SER A 129 2.91 10.96 -1.63
C SER A 129 3.44 10.27 -0.37
N ALA A 130 3.22 8.96 -0.26
CA ALA A 130 3.73 8.15 0.85
C ALA A 130 5.26 8.14 0.90
N LYS A 131 5.93 8.07 -0.26
CA LYS A 131 7.40 8.13 -0.34
C LYS A 131 7.95 9.47 0.11
N LYS A 132 7.40 10.58 -0.38
CA LYS A 132 7.81 11.92 0.05
C LYS A 132 7.67 12.11 1.55
N LEU A 133 6.60 11.57 2.13
CA LEU A 133 6.35 11.61 3.56
C LEU A 133 7.00 10.46 4.33
N SER A 134 7.80 9.58 3.71
CA SER A 134 8.36 8.38 4.36
C SER A 134 7.32 7.59 5.17
N SER A 135 6.13 7.42 4.61
CA SER A 135 4.97 6.81 5.25
C SER A 135 4.91 5.31 5.02
N HIS A 136 5.30 4.52 6.01
CA HIS A 136 5.35 3.06 5.88
C HIS A 136 3.94 2.45 5.81
N ARG A 137 2.99 2.99 6.59
CA ARG A 137 1.60 2.52 6.61
C ARG A 137 0.94 2.68 5.24
N ILE A 138 1.02 3.87 4.65
CA ILE A 138 0.42 4.11 3.34
C ILE A 138 1.17 3.35 2.24
N SER A 139 2.48 3.24 2.33
CA SER A 139 3.26 2.40 1.39
C SER A 139 2.75 0.95 1.40
N GLY A 140 2.49 0.35 2.57
CA GLY A 140 1.90 -0.98 2.67
C GLY A 140 0.50 -1.10 2.04
N VAL A 141 -0.35 -0.09 2.23
CA VAL A 141 -1.69 -0.03 1.60
C VAL A 141 -1.59 0.01 0.08
N VAL A 142 -0.66 0.79 -0.47
CA VAL A 142 -0.40 0.86 -1.92
C VAL A 142 0.11 -0.48 -2.43
N GLU A 143 1.09 -1.09 -1.77
CA GLU A 143 1.64 -2.39 -2.19
C GLU A 143 0.55 -3.48 -2.21
N GLU A 144 -0.34 -3.51 -1.22
CA GLU A 144 -1.48 -4.43 -1.26
C GLU A 144 -2.43 -4.13 -2.44
N ALA A 145 -2.72 -2.86 -2.71
CA ALA A 145 -3.56 -2.46 -3.83
C ALA A 145 -2.94 -2.87 -5.18
N LEU A 146 -1.64 -2.69 -5.37
CA LEU A 146 -0.91 -3.12 -6.59
C LEU A 146 -0.87 -4.64 -6.74
N LYS A 147 -0.72 -5.39 -5.64
CA LYS A 147 -0.84 -6.85 -5.66
C LYS A 147 -2.24 -7.30 -6.10
N GLN A 148 -3.28 -6.63 -5.61
CA GLN A 148 -4.65 -6.91 -6.06
C GLN A 148 -4.84 -6.62 -7.55
N ILE A 149 -4.28 -5.53 -8.08
CA ILE A 149 -4.32 -5.23 -9.53
C ILE A 149 -3.68 -6.36 -10.32
N SER A 150 -2.50 -6.77 -9.91
CA SER A 150 -1.75 -7.85 -10.56
C SER A 150 -2.58 -9.15 -10.60
N SER A 151 -3.36 -9.43 -9.54
CA SER A 151 -4.27 -10.59 -9.50
C SER A 151 -5.49 -10.47 -10.44
N ILE A 152 -5.98 -9.24 -10.69
CA ILE A 152 -7.10 -9.00 -11.61
C ILE A 152 -6.63 -9.18 -13.06
N ILE A 153 -5.40 -8.75 -13.35
CA ILE A 153 -4.71 -8.90 -14.64
C ILE A 153 -4.19 -10.34 -14.76
N SER A 154 -5.12 -11.31 -14.73
CA SER A 154 -4.87 -12.73 -14.94
C SER A 154 -5.11 -13.12 -16.40
N PRO A 155 -4.68 -14.31 -16.87
CA PRO A 155 -5.01 -14.78 -18.22
C PRO A 155 -6.51 -14.74 -18.53
N MET A 156 -7.35 -15.15 -17.56
CA MET A 156 -8.81 -15.06 -17.68
C MET A 156 -9.31 -13.60 -17.68
N GLY A 157 -8.69 -12.72 -16.88
CA GLY A 157 -8.98 -11.29 -16.87
C GLY A 157 -8.71 -10.64 -18.22
N TRP A 158 -7.54 -10.91 -18.80
CA TRP A 158 -7.16 -10.47 -20.14
C TRP A 158 -8.13 -10.96 -21.21
N GLN A 159 -8.44 -12.25 -21.20
CA GLN A 159 -9.37 -12.83 -22.18
C GLN A 159 -10.77 -12.20 -22.06
N ARG A 160 -11.24 -11.98 -20.83
CA ARG A 160 -12.52 -11.31 -20.59
C ARG A 160 -12.50 -9.86 -21.06
N TRP A 161 -11.44 -9.11 -20.78
CA TRP A 161 -11.33 -7.72 -21.23
C TRP A 161 -11.25 -7.62 -22.74
N HIS A 162 -10.42 -8.44 -23.38
CA HIS A 162 -10.27 -8.47 -24.84
C HIS A 162 -11.57 -8.85 -25.56
N SER A 163 -12.35 -9.78 -25.00
CA SER A 163 -13.63 -10.20 -25.60
C SER A 163 -14.81 -9.26 -25.31
N SER A 164 -14.79 -8.52 -24.20
CA SER A 164 -15.95 -7.71 -23.76
C SER A 164 -15.76 -6.20 -23.89
N GLN A 165 -14.54 -5.72 -24.11
CA GLN A 165 -14.23 -4.30 -24.20
C GLN A 165 -13.75 -3.92 -25.61
N PRO A 166 -13.98 -2.68 -26.05
CA PRO A 166 -13.38 -2.16 -27.26
C PRO A 166 -11.84 -2.27 -27.21
N ARG A 167 -11.22 -2.53 -28.37
CA ARG A 167 -9.75 -2.66 -28.47
C ARG A 167 -9.01 -1.46 -27.85
N GLU A 168 -9.48 -0.25 -28.09
CA GLU A 168 -8.90 0.98 -27.53
C GLU A 168 -8.91 1.02 -25.99
N SER A 169 -9.92 0.41 -25.36
CA SER A 169 -9.99 0.30 -23.91
C SER A 169 -8.93 -0.66 -23.37
N VAL A 170 -8.69 -1.78 -24.07
CA VAL A 170 -7.63 -2.73 -23.72
C VAL A 170 -6.25 -2.06 -23.86
N LYS A 171 -6.02 -1.33 -24.95
CA LYS A 171 -4.79 -0.54 -25.13
C LYS A 171 -4.59 0.48 -24.01
N SER A 172 -5.65 1.21 -23.63
CA SER A 172 -5.60 2.17 -22.53
C SER A 172 -5.18 1.53 -21.21
N TRP A 173 -5.64 0.29 -20.93
CA TRP A 173 -5.19 -0.47 -19.76
C TRP A 173 -3.69 -0.80 -19.81
N VAL A 174 -3.18 -1.24 -20.95
CA VAL A 174 -1.75 -1.53 -21.13
C VAL A 174 -0.90 -0.29 -20.88
N VAL A 175 -1.28 0.84 -21.49
CA VAL A 175 -0.59 2.13 -21.31
C VAL A 175 -0.64 2.56 -19.85
N ALA A 176 -1.78 2.38 -19.16
CA ALA A 176 -1.89 2.73 -17.75
C ALA A 176 -1.01 1.84 -16.85
N ILE A 177 -0.93 0.53 -17.13
CA ILE A 177 -0.06 -0.40 -16.40
C ILE A 177 1.41 -0.03 -16.61
N GLN A 178 1.82 0.28 -17.85
CA GLN A 178 3.17 0.72 -18.15
C GLN A 178 3.51 2.04 -17.44
N THR A 179 2.61 3.02 -17.52
CA THR A 179 2.77 4.32 -16.83
C THR A 179 2.91 4.13 -15.32
N THR A 180 2.13 3.20 -14.75
CA THR A 180 2.22 2.81 -13.34
C THR A 180 3.58 2.22 -13.02
N TYR A 181 4.04 1.26 -13.81
CA TYR A 181 5.36 0.65 -13.66
C TYR A 181 6.47 1.70 -13.69
N ASP A 182 6.48 2.57 -14.71
CA ASP A 182 7.52 3.59 -14.88
C ASP A 182 7.53 4.58 -13.71
N THR A 183 6.33 5.01 -13.27
CA THR A 183 6.21 5.95 -12.15
C THR A 183 6.66 5.31 -10.84
N CYS A 184 6.23 4.07 -10.57
CA CYS A 184 6.64 3.33 -9.38
C CYS A 184 8.15 3.05 -9.37
N LYS A 185 8.73 2.67 -10.52
CA LYS A 185 10.17 2.47 -10.69
C LYS A 185 10.94 3.76 -10.41
N ASN A 186 10.52 4.88 -11.00
CA ASN A 186 11.17 6.18 -10.80
C ASN A 186 11.03 6.69 -9.36
N ALA A 187 9.97 6.31 -8.66
CA ALA A 187 9.76 6.61 -7.24
C ALA A 187 10.45 5.61 -6.29
N GLY A 188 11.28 4.69 -6.80
CA GLY A 188 12.06 3.75 -6.00
C GLY A 188 11.20 2.69 -5.30
N MET A 189 10.17 2.19 -5.99
CA MET A 189 9.43 0.99 -5.56
C MET A 189 10.30 -0.26 -5.59
N SER A 190 10.00 -1.16 -4.66
CA SER A 190 10.68 -2.44 -4.54
C SER A 190 10.39 -3.32 -5.76
N ASP A 191 11.42 -4.04 -6.20
CA ASP A 191 11.36 -4.94 -7.36
C ASP A 191 10.20 -5.95 -7.29
N PRO A 192 9.83 -6.58 -6.14
CA PRO A 192 8.75 -7.55 -6.11
C PRO A 192 7.38 -7.02 -6.55
N CYS A 193 7.09 -5.74 -6.33
CA CYS A 193 5.84 -5.13 -6.80
C CYS A 193 5.90 -4.81 -8.29
N LEU A 194 7.05 -4.34 -8.77
CA LEU A 194 7.29 -4.05 -10.18
C LEU A 194 7.27 -5.34 -11.02
N ASP A 195 7.90 -6.39 -10.53
CA ASP A 195 7.89 -7.74 -11.12
C ASP A 195 6.47 -8.30 -11.20
N GLY A 196 5.63 -8.04 -10.19
CA GLY A 196 4.22 -8.41 -10.20
C GLY A 196 3.44 -7.76 -11.35
N LEU A 197 3.69 -6.49 -11.65
CA LEU A 197 3.08 -5.79 -12.78
C LEU A 197 3.56 -6.35 -14.13
N VAL A 198 4.87 -6.61 -14.24
CA VAL A 198 5.47 -7.23 -15.44
C VAL A 198 4.89 -8.62 -15.66
N GLU A 199 4.81 -9.45 -14.62
CA GLU A 199 4.25 -10.79 -14.67
C GLU A 199 2.78 -10.79 -15.07
N ALA A 200 1.98 -9.94 -14.44
CA ALA A 200 0.57 -9.85 -14.74
C ALA A 200 0.33 -9.43 -16.20
N CYS A 201 1.15 -8.50 -16.71
CA CYS A 201 1.11 -8.12 -18.12
C CYS A 201 1.59 -9.26 -19.03
N ALA A 202 2.70 -9.92 -18.72
CA ALA A 202 3.26 -11.03 -19.50
C ALA A 202 2.34 -12.26 -19.57
N ASN A 203 1.45 -12.45 -18.60
CA ASN A 203 0.47 -13.54 -18.57
C ASN A 203 -0.74 -13.34 -19.53
N MET A 204 -0.68 -12.36 -20.43
CA MET A 204 -1.71 -12.17 -21.44
C MET A 204 -1.74 -13.32 -22.47
N PRO A 205 -2.92 -13.72 -23.00
CA PRO A 205 -2.99 -14.70 -24.08
C PRO A 205 -2.27 -14.22 -25.34
N SER A 206 -1.72 -15.14 -26.15
CA SER A 206 -0.95 -14.83 -27.36
C SER A 206 -1.69 -13.97 -28.38
N LEU A 207 -3.00 -14.19 -28.54
CA LEU A 207 -3.86 -13.34 -29.36
C LEU A 207 -3.92 -11.89 -28.85
N VAL A 208 -4.00 -11.71 -27.52
CA VAL A 208 -4.01 -10.38 -26.90
C VAL A 208 -2.64 -9.74 -27.07
N PHE A 209 -1.55 -10.48 -26.82
CA PHE A 209 -0.18 -9.99 -27.00
C PHE A 209 0.05 -9.49 -28.43
N ALA A 210 -0.31 -10.27 -29.44
CA ALA A 210 -0.19 -9.88 -30.84
C ALA A 210 -0.94 -8.58 -31.18
N ASP A 211 -2.03 -8.29 -30.47
CA ASP A 211 -2.84 -7.08 -30.69
C ASP A 211 -2.31 -5.82 -29.99
N ILE A 212 -1.54 -5.97 -28.90
CA ILE A 212 -1.14 -4.85 -28.02
C ILE A 212 0.37 -4.69 -27.85
N PHE A 213 1.21 -5.61 -28.32
CA PHE A 213 2.67 -5.54 -28.12
C PHE A 213 3.30 -4.25 -28.68
N THR A 214 2.70 -3.67 -29.72
CA THR A 214 3.18 -2.40 -30.32
C THR A 214 2.97 -1.20 -29.41
N GLU A 215 2.10 -1.30 -28.42
CA GLU A 215 1.83 -0.25 -27.43
C GLU A 215 2.79 -0.32 -26.22
N LEU A 216 3.56 -1.40 -26.11
CA LEU A 216 4.58 -1.57 -25.08
C LEU A 216 5.85 -0.83 -25.50
N HIS A 217 6.44 -0.07 -24.58
CA HIS A 217 7.66 0.69 -24.81
C HIS A 217 8.71 0.52 -23.71
N GLY A 218 9.95 0.86 -24.05
CA GLY A 218 11.07 0.95 -23.10
C GLY A 218 11.43 -0.34 -22.38
N ASP A 219 11.88 -0.20 -21.13
CA ASP A 219 12.28 -1.31 -20.28
C ASP A 219 11.10 -2.25 -20.00
N PHE A 220 9.90 -1.69 -19.80
CA PHE A 220 8.70 -2.45 -19.53
C PHE A 220 8.37 -3.42 -20.68
N ALA A 221 8.43 -2.96 -21.93
CA ALA A 221 8.25 -3.83 -23.10
C ALA A 221 9.25 -4.98 -23.15
N THR A 222 10.52 -4.68 -22.85
CA THR A 222 11.60 -5.68 -22.86
C THR A 222 11.33 -6.76 -21.81
N LEU A 223 10.96 -6.35 -20.59
CA LEU A 223 10.69 -7.27 -19.48
C LEU A 223 9.44 -8.12 -19.74
N VAL A 224 8.35 -7.48 -20.18
CA VAL A 224 7.09 -8.17 -20.50
C VAL A 224 7.28 -9.16 -21.65
N THR A 225 7.94 -8.75 -22.74
CA THR A 225 8.20 -9.62 -23.90
C THR A 225 9.11 -10.78 -23.53
N ARG A 226 10.18 -10.52 -22.78
CA ARG A 226 11.09 -11.59 -22.32
C ARG A 226 10.33 -12.61 -21.49
N LYS A 227 9.51 -12.16 -20.54
CA LYS A 227 8.75 -13.04 -19.66
C LYS A 227 7.67 -13.82 -20.44
N PHE A 228 6.91 -13.14 -21.31
CA PHE A 228 5.95 -13.77 -22.21
C PHE A 228 6.58 -14.90 -23.04
N CYS A 229 7.74 -14.66 -23.64
CA CYS A 229 8.43 -15.67 -24.45
C CYS A 229 8.95 -16.86 -23.61
N LEU A 230 9.43 -16.62 -22.39
CA LEU A 230 9.89 -17.69 -21.49
C LEU A 230 8.72 -18.57 -21.04
N ASP A 231 7.59 -17.96 -20.69
CA ASP A 231 6.40 -18.67 -20.23
C ASP A 231 5.70 -19.40 -21.39
N ALA A 232 5.67 -18.80 -22.59
CA ALA A 232 5.18 -19.45 -23.81
C ALA A 232 6.10 -20.61 -24.27
N GLY A 233 7.41 -20.50 -24.07
CA GLY A 233 8.38 -21.56 -24.32
C GLY A 233 8.26 -22.73 -23.35
N ALA A 234 7.80 -22.49 -22.12
CA ALA A 234 7.49 -23.54 -21.15
C ALA A 234 6.14 -24.24 -21.42
N ALA A 235 5.26 -23.61 -22.19
CA ALA A 235 3.92 -24.11 -22.52
C ALA A 235 3.81 -24.74 -23.92
N TRP A 236 4.90 -24.91 -24.66
CA TRP A 236 4.84 -25.65 -25.93
C TRP A 236 4.63 -27.14 -25.61
N PRO A 237 3.47 -27.75 -25.95
CA PRO A 237 3.42 -29.20 -25.95
C PRO A 237 4.46 -29.64 -26.96
N GLU A 238 5.42 -30.45 -26.52
CA GLU A 238 6.19 -31.28 -27.46
C GLU A 238 5.15 -31.90 -28.39
N ALA A 239 5.29 -31.60 -29.67
CA ALA A 239 4.39 -32.13 -30.68
C ALA A 239 4.41 -33.66 -30.52
N GLU A 240 3.35 -34.21 -29.91
CA GLU A 240 3.13 -35.64 -29.86
C GLU A 240 3.21 -36.14 -31.29
N GLY A 241 4.08 -37.14 -31.45
CA GLY A 241 4.69 -37.49 -32.72
C GLY A 241 3.70 -37.64 -33.87
N ALA A 242 3.99 -36.91 -34.95
CA ALA A 242 3.62 -37.37 -36.27
C ALA A 242 4.39 -38.67 -36.55
N SER A 243 3.70 -39.79 -36.35
CA SER A 243 4.05 -41.09 -36.95
C SER A 243 3.46 -41.18 -38.34
#